data_AF-A0A7J0F386-F1
#
_entry.id   AF-A0A7J0F386-F1
#
_cell.length_a   1.000
_cell.length_b   1.000
_cell.length_c   1.000
_cell.angle_alpha   90.00
_cell.angle_beta   90.00
_cell.angle_gamma   90.00
#
_symmetry.space_group_name_H-M   'P 1'
#
loop_
_entity.id
_entity.type
_entity.pdbx_description
1 polymer ?
#
loop_
_entity_poly.entity_id
_entity_poly.type
_entity_poly.pdbx_seq_one_letter_code
_entity_poly.pdbx_strand_id
1 'polypeptide(L)'
;MDTIPSSESVDLDTMRSRIKELRDIHGNSDDVSELSPSDSENLLKDCALQIESKIKQILSEFSDIGSLPVEDLDAYLGHLNEEFNSMEAENAKISNEIECLTRKYIEDSSQLEGELEGLNCSLDIIASRATDKAKADEHVDSSLHGEEMEFLNQKGDYKFKMLELNHQIQQNKLTLESLQNLAGILKRFEAIEKIEDALTGLKIIECEGNYIRLSLRTCPNSESLFSQHKIEDITEPLELNHELLIEVVEGTLELKGVEIFPNDVYIGEIIDAAKSFRMLFPNMSMLDARSSLEWFVRQVQDRIVLCSMRRLLGKHSFEYLDRDDIVVAHKVGGVDAYIKMSHGWPVSNQALKLISLKSSGHSSKEISLSFLCKVEEEANSLDADTRQNISSFVDAIEEILMQRMRAELQYEKNSEK
;
A
#
# COMPACT_ATOMS: atom_id res chain seq x y z
N MET A 1 8.83 -83.71 21.37
CA MET A 1 8.66 -82.28 21.67
C MET A 1 9.07 -81.56 20.43
N ASP A 2 8.12 -80.93 19.74
CA ASP A 2 8.35 -79.82 18.82
C ASP A 2 7.04 -79.03 18.81
N THR A 3 7.07 -77.91 19.51
CA THR A 3 5.92 -77.04 19.77
C THR A 3 5.79 -76.08 18.60
N ILE A 4 4.73 -76.21 17.81
CA ILE A 4 4.36 -75.23 16.77
C ILE A 4 3.96 -73.94 17.51
N PRO A 5 4.53 -72.77 17.17
CA PRO A 5 4.17 -71.53 17.85
C PRO A 5 2.74 -71.14 17.43
N SER A 6 1.91 -70.87 18.43
CA SER A 6 0.59 -70.26 18.29
C SER A 6 0.71 -68.97 17.48
N SER A 7 0.04 -68.89 16.33
CA SER A 7 -0.07 -67.64 15.59
C SER A 7 -0.83 -66.64 16.45
N GLU A 8 -0.15 -65.59 16.89
CA GLU A 8 -0.80 -64.38 17.40
C GLU A 8 -1.85 -63.92 16.38
N SER A 9 -3.10 -63.80 16.82
CA SER A 9 -4.16 -63.21 16.00
C SER A 9 -3.79 -61.75 15.79
N VAL A 10 -3.36 -61.43 14.58
CA VAL A 10 -3.00 -60.07 14.19
C VAL A 10 -4.26 -59.21 14.30
N ASP A 11 -4.26 -58.27 15.25
CA ASP A 11 -5.36 -57.35 15.47
C ASP A 11 -5.41 -56.31 14.34
N LEU A 12 -6.34 -56.54 13.42
CA LEU A 12 -6.55 -55.70 12.23
C LEU A 12 -6.96 -54.27 12.61
N ASP A 13 -7.65 -54.08 13.74
CA ASP A 13 -8.12 -52.77 14.17
C ASP A 13 -6.95 -51.93 14.71
N THR A 14 -6.01 -52.55 15.45
CA THR A 14 -4.76 -51.90 15.85
C THR A 14 -3.90 -51.49 14.64
N MET A 15 -3.85 -52.32 13.59
CA MET A 15 -3.11 -51.95 12.36
C MET A 15 -3.79 -50.83 11.58
N ARG A 16 -5.11 -50.83 11.46
CA ARG A 16 -5.86 -49.71 10.84
C ARG A 16 -5.65 -48.41 11.61
N SER A 17 -5.66 -48.47 12.95
CA SER A 17 -5.39 -47.31 13.81
C SER A 17 -4.00 -46.71 13.55
N ARG A 18 -2.96 -47.54 13.40
CA ARG A 18 -1.60 -47.07 13.09
C ARG A 18 -1.45 -46.52 11.68
N ILE A 19 -2.11 -47.11 10.69
CA ILE A 19 -2.12 -46.58 9.31
C ILE A 19 -2.79 -45.21 9.28
N LYS A 20 -3.87 -45.03 10.05
CA LYS A 20 -4.54 -43.74 10.20
C LYS A 20 -3.67 -42.71 10.91
N GLU A 21 -3.00 -43.09 12.00
CA GLU A 21 -2.06 -42.22 12.71
C GLU A 21 -0.91 -41.74 11.79
N LEU A 22 -0.34 -42.63 10.96
CA LEU A 22 0.68 -42.25 9.97
C LEU A 22 0.14 -41.31 8.88
N ARG A 23 -1.11 -41.50 8.45
CA ARG A 23 -1.79 -40.61 7.51
C ARG A 23 -2.07 -39.23 8.12
N ASP A 24 -2.44 -39.19 9.40
CA ASP A 24 -2.71 -37.93 10.12
C ASP A 24 -1.41 -37.15 10.37
N ILE A 25 -0.29 -37.83 10.67
CA ILE A 25 1.04 -37.20 10.74
C ILE A 25 1.45 -36.61 9.38
N HIS A 26 1.11 -37.30 8.30
CA HIS A 26 1.38 -36.84 6.93
C HIS A 26 0.51 -35.64 6.53
N GLY A 27 -0.80 -35.67 6.82
CA GLY A 27 -1.73 -34.58 6.51
C GLY A 27 -1.52 -33.30 7.32
N ASN A 28 -0.97 -33.41 8.54
CA ASN A 28 -0.59 -32.24 9.36
C ASN A 28 0.71 -31.55 8.90
N SER A 29 1.32 -31.97 7.79
CA SER A 29 2.50 -31.33 7.21
C SER A 29 2.16 -30.30 6.12
N ASP A 30 0.93 -30.32 5.57
CA ASP A 30 0.44 -29.33 4.60
C ASP A 30 -0.15 -28.08 5.28
N ASP A 31 -0.59 -28.22 6.54
CA ASP A 31 -0.55 -27.08 7.45
C ASP A 31 0.92 -26.86 7.77
N VAL A 32 1.48 -25.76 7.26
CA VAL A 32 2.76 -25.19 7.68
C VAL A 32 2.90 -25.50 9.15
N SER A 33 3.81 -26.42 9.51
CA SER A 33 4.10 -26.79 10.89
C SER A 33 4.15 -25.48 11.65
N GLU A 34 3.09 -25.18 12.41
CA GLU A 34 2.97 -23.94 13.13
C GLU A 34 4.12 -24.01 14.13
N LEU A 35 5.26 -23.43 13.73
CA LEU A 35 6.30 -23.06 14.66
C LEU A 35 5.54 -22.41 15.79
N SER A 36 5.76 -22.87 17.01
CA SER A 36 5.09 -22.27 18.15
C SER A 36 5.27 -20.75 18.01
N PRO A 37 4.24 -19.91 18.23
CA PRO A 37 4.33 -18.48 17.93
C PRO A 37 5.60 -17.83 18.51
N SER A 38 6.08 -18.39 19.63
CA SER A 38 7.33 -18.06 20.29
C SER A 38 8.59 -18.37 19.47
N ASP A 39 8.68 -19.51 18.79
CA ASP A 39 9.84 -19.91 17.98
C ASP A 39 9.93 -19.11 16.68
N SER A 40 8.79 -18.82 16.04
CA SER A 40 8.74 -17.92 14.87
C SER A 40 9.12 -16.48 15.24
N GLU A 41 8.64 -15.99 16.39
CA GLU A 41 8.94 -14.64 16.85
C GLU A 41 10.43 -14.49 17.23
N ASN A 42 11.05 -15.54 17.77
CA ASN A 42 12.48 -15.55 18.06
C ASN A 42 13.34 -15.56 16.78
N LEU A 43 12.99 -16.37 15.77
CA LEU A 43 13.68 -16.37 14.48
C LEU A 43 13.55 -15.03 13.74
N LEU A 44 12.37 -14.40 13.81
CA LEU A 44 12.15 -13.06 13.24
C LEU A 44 12.97 -11.99 13.98
N LYS A 45 13.06 -12.06 15.31
CA LYS A 45 13.92 -11.17 16.10
C LYS A 45 15.39 -11.35 15.76
N ASP A 46 15.85 -12.59 15.63
CA ASP A 46 17.24 -12.88 15.26
C ASP A 46 17.56 -12.39 13.84
N CYS A 47 16.63 -12.57 12.89
CA CYS A 47 16.76 -12.00 11.53
C CYS A 47 16.80 -10.47 11.57
N ALA A 48 15.90 -9.83 12.32
CA ALA A 48 15.87 -8.38 12.46
C ALA A 48 17.18 -7.85 13.06
N LEU A 49 17.73 -8.52 14.07
CA LEU A 49 19.01 -8.15 14.68
C LEU A 49 20.20 -8.34 13.72
N GLN A 50 20.21 -9.41 12.92
CA GLN A 50 21.24 -9.60 11.91
C GLN A 50 21.17 -8.54 10.81
N ILE A 51 19.96 -8.20 10.35
CA ILE A 51 19.73 -7.14 9.36
C ILE A 51 20.16 -5.80 9.94
N GLU A 52 19.76 -5.47 11.17
CA GLU A 52 20.14 -4.22 11.84
C GLU A 52 21.66 -4.11 12.01
N SER A 53 22.31 -5.20 12.42
CA SER A 53 23.77 -5.26 12.54
C SER A 53 24.46 -5.06 11.18
N LYS A 54 23.93 -5.66 10.11
CA LYS A 54 24.48 -5.51 8.76
C LYS A 54 24.26 -4.10 8.21
N ILE A 55 23.09 -3.50 8.44
CA ILE A 55 22.82 -2.11 8.07
C ILE A 55 23.77 -1.16 8.80
N LYS A 56 24.01 -1.36 10.11
CA LYS A 56 24.97 -0.55 10.87
C LYS A 56 26.40 -0.71 10.37
N GLN A 57 26.79 -1.94 10.02
CA GLN A 57 28.09 -2.22 9.41
C GLN A 57 28.24 -1.46 8.09
N ILE A 58 27.25 -1.58 7.19
CA ILE A 58 27.20 -0.82 5.93
C ILE A 58 27.26 0.69 6.22
N LEU A 59 26.42 1.23 7.10
CA LEU A 59 26.44 2.66 7.41
C LEU A 59 27.81 3.16 7.89
N SER A 60 28.53 2.32 8.66
CA SER A 60 29.88 2.64 9.14
C SER A 60 30.93 2.58 8.02
N GLU A 61 30.81 1.64 7.09
CA GLU A 61 31.68 1.51 5.93
C GLU A 61 31.47 2.66 4.92
N PHE A 62 30.28 3.29 4.94
CA PHE A 62 29.92 4.40 4.05
C PHE A 62 30.17 5.80 4.65
N SER A 63 30.62 5.90 5.90
CA SER A 63 30.87 7.18 6.58
C SER A 63 32.06 7.97 6.00
N ASP A 64 33.01 7.28 5.35
CA ASP A 64 34.25 7.89 4.83
C ASP A 64 34.20 8.21 3.32
N ILE A 65 33.12 7.82 2.63
CA ILE A 65 32.94 7.94 1.17
C ILE A 65 32.95 9.39 0.67
N GLY A 66 32.55 10.36 1.51
CA GLY A 66 32.56 11.78 1.15
C GLY A 66 33.97 12.40 1.00
N SER A 67 35.02 11.65 1.31
CA SER A 67 36.42 12.12 1.28
C SER A 67 37.30 11.48 0.19
N LEU A 68 36.77 10.52 -0.57
CA LEU A 68 37.51 9.74 -1.56
C LEU A 68 37.59 10.45 -2.93
N PRO A 69 38.74 10.40 -3.62
CA PRO A 69 38.87 10.82 -5.02
C PRO A 69 37.95 10.01 -5.95
N VAL A 70 37.50 10.64 -7.04
CA VAL A 70 36.51 10.07 -7.98
C VAL A 70 36.97 8.73 -8.58
N GLU A 71 38.28 8.57 -8.85
CA GLU A 71 38.84 7.32 -9.39
C GLU A 71 38.80 6.14 -8.41
N ASP A 72 38.90 6.39 -7.10
CA ASP A 72 38.82 5.34 -6.06
C ASP A 72 37.35 4.94 -5.79
N LEU A 73 36.41 5.86 -6.08
CA LEU A 73 34.98 5.64 -5.93
C LEU A 73 34.42 4.70 -7.02
N ASP A 74 34.90 4.83 -8.26
CA ASP A 74 34.53 3.93 -9.36
C ASP A 74 35.05 2.50 -9.13
N ALA A 75 36.28 2.35 -8.62
CA ALA A 75 36.83 1.04 -8.26
C ALA A 75 36.05 0.38 -7.11
N TYR A 76 35.62 1.19 -6.12
CA TYR A 76 34.80 0.73 -5.01
C TYR A 76 33.38 0.31 -5.45
N LEU A 77 32.74 1.09 -6.33
CA LEU A 77 31.46 0.72 -6.95
C LEU A 77 31.58 -0.56 -7.78
N GLY A 78 32.70 -0.74 -8.49
CA GLY A 78 33.00 -1.97 -9.21
C GLY A 78 33.04 -3.18 -8.28
N HIS A 79 33.76 -3.08 -7.17
CA HIS A 79 33.84 -4.15 -6.15
C HIS A 79 32.47 -4.46 -5.53
N LEU A 80 31.69 -3.43 -5.17
CA LEU A 80 30.35 -3.62 -4.60
C LEU A 80 29.41 -4.32 -5.59
N ASN A 81 29.50 -3.98 -6.86
CA ASN A 81 28.73 -4.61 -7.92
C ASN A 81 29.15 -6.08 -8.12
N GLU A 82 30.44 -6.40 -7.98
CA GLU A 82 30.93 -7.79 -8.00
C GLU A 82 30.41 -8.60 -6.81
N GLU A 83 30.43 -8.05 -5.59
CA GLU A 83 29.87 -8.70 -4.40
C GLU A 83 28.36 -8.92 -4.52
N PHE A 84 27.63 -7.93 -5.05
CA PHE A 84 26.20 -8.03 -5.31
C PHE A 84 25.89 -9.17 -6.29
N ASN A 85 26.60 -9.24 -7.42
CA ASN A 85 26.44 -10.30 -8.40
C ASN A 85 26.79 -11.68 -7.84
N SER A 86 27.81 -11.77 -6.98
CA SER A 86 28.16 -13.01 -6.29
C SER A 86 27.06 -13.47 -5.33
N MET A 87 26.46 -12.54 -4.58
CA MET A 87 25.37 -12.84 -3.65
C MET A 87 24.08 -13.23 -4.39
N GLU A 88 23.79 -12.59 -5.52
CA GLU A 88 22.68 -12.97 -6.39
C GLU A 88 22.85 -14.39 -6.95
N ALA A 89 24.07 -14.75 -7.36
CA ALA A 89 24.38 -16.10 -7.82
C ALA A 89 24.24 -17.16 -6.71
N GLU A 90 24.64 -16.83 -5.48
CA GLU A 90 24.44 -17.71 -4.32
C GLU A 90 22.96 -17.88 -3.99
N ASN A 91 22.17 -16.80 -4.00
CA ASN A 91 20.72 -16.86 -3.81
C ASN A 91 20.03 -17.71 -4.89
N ALA A 92 20.44 -17.57 -6.15
CA ALA A 92 19.94 -18.43 -7.22
C ALA A 92 20.26 -19.91 -6.98
N LYS A 93 21.45 -20.22 -6.46
CA LYS A 93 21.84 -21.58 -6.09
C LYS A 93 21.00 -22.14 -4.94
N ILE A 94 20.80 -21.36 -3.88
CA ILE A 94 19.96 -21.74 -2.73
C ILE A 94 18.51 -21.97 -3.18
N SER A 95 17.99 -21.07 -4.03
CA SER A 95 16.62 -21.19 -4.55
C SER A 95 16.43 -22.48 -5.37
N ASN A 96 17.40 -22.83 -6.22
CA ASN A 96 17.39 -24.10 -6.95
C ASN A 96 17.48 -25.33 -6.02
N GLU A 97 18.24 -25.24 -4.93
CA GLU A 97 18.35 -26.32 -3.94
C GLU A 97 17.04 -26.53 -3.18
N ILE A 98 16.37 -25.44 -2.79
CA ILE A 98 15.02 -25.48 -2.19
C ILE A 98 14.04 -26.13 -3.17
N GLU A 99 14.01 -25.72 -4.44
CA GLU A 99 13.12 -26.32 -5.44
C GLU A 99 13.36 -27.83 -5.60
N CYS A 100 14.63 -28.26 -5.64
CA CYS A 100 14.98 -29.68 -5.72
C CYS A 100 14.53 -30.46 -4.47
N LEU A 101 14.72 -29.90 -3.28
CA LEU A 101 14.29 -30.51 -2.02
C LEU A 101 12.77 -30.59 -1.93
N THR A 102 12.05 -29.54 -2.31
CA THR A 102 10.59 -29.52 -2.35
C THR A 102 10.05 -30.55 -3.33
N ARG A 103 10.62 -30.63 -4.55
CA ARG A 103 10.22 -31.66 -5.52
C ARG A 103 10.42 -33.06 -4.96
N LYS A 104 11.59 -33.33 -4.38
CA LYS A 104 11.90 -34.64 -3.78
C LYS A 104 10.95 -34.97 -2.63
N TYR A 105 10.66 -34.00 -1.76
CA TYR A 105 9.69 -34.18 -0.67
C TYR A 105 8.31 -34.56 -1.20
N ILE A 106 7.82 -33.89 -2.25
CA ILE A 106 6.52 -34.19 -2.88
C ILE A 106 6.52 -35.60 -3.48
N GLU A 107 7.60 -36.01 -4.14
CA GLU A 107 7.74 -37.34 -4.73
C GLU A 107 7.76 -38.44 -3.65
N ASP A 108 8.59 -38.28 -2.61
CA ASP A 108 8.69 -39.23 -1.48
C ASP A 108 7.36 -39.32 -0.71
N SER A 109 6.68 -38.18 -0.53
CA SER A 109 5.34 -38.06 0.05
C SER A 109 4.29 -38.85 -0.74
N SER A 110 4.23 -38.61 -2.06
CA SER A 110 3.28 -39.29 -2.95
C SER A 110 3.51 -40.80 -3.00
N GLN A 111 4.77 -41.23 -2.94
CA GLN A 111 5.13 -42.65 -2.84
C GLN A 111 4.61 -43.26 -1.53
N LEU A 112 4.84 -42.59 -0.40
CA LEU A 112 4.39 -43.07 0.92
C LEU A 112 2.87 -43.17 0.98
N GLU A 113 2.14 -42.20 0.44
CA GLU A 113 0.68 -42.24 0.35
C GLU A 113 0.20 -43.46 -0.45
N GLY A 114 0.83 -43.73 -1.59
CA GLY A 114 0.54 -44.92 -2.41
C GLY A 114 0.80 -46.24 -1.69
N GLU A 115 1.89 -46.33 -0.91
CA GLU A 115 2.21 -47.51 -0.10
C GLU A 115 1.18 -47.72 1.03
N LEU A 116 0.75 -46.64 1.70
CA LEU A 116 -0.28 -46.71 2.74
C LEU A 116 -1.64 -47.12 2.18
N GLU A 117 -2.02 -46.63 1.01
CA GLU A 117 -3.27 -47.02 0.33
C GLU A 117 -3.24 -48.50 -0.11
N GLY A 118 -2.09 -48.95 -0.63
CA GLY A 118 -1.88 -50.36 -0.98
C GLY A 118 -1.94 -51.30 0.24
N LEU A 119 -1.43 -50.86 1.38
CA LEU A 119 -1.52 -51.59 2.64
C LEU A 119 -2.97 -51.67 3.14
N ASN A 120 -3.72 -50.57 3.04
CA ASN A 120 -5.14 -50.51 3.40
C ASN A 120 -5.99 -51.46 2.52
N CYS A 121 -5.77 -51.45 1.21
CA CYS A 121 -6.41 -52.38 0.28
C CYS A 121 -6.12 -53.86 0.62
N SER A 122 -4.87 -54.16 0.98
CA SER A 122 -4.47 -55.52 1.39
C SER A 122 -5.19 -55.97 2.66
N LEU A 123 -5.39 -55.05 3.60
CA LEU A 123 -6.08 -55.31 4.86
C LEU A 123 -7.60 -55.52 4.63
N ASP A 124 -8.21 -54.81 3.70
CA ASP A 124 -9.60 -55.05 3.28
C ASP A 124 -9.80 -56.42 2.61
N ILE A 125 -8.82 -56.88 1.81
CA ILE A 125 -8.83 -58.23 1.23
C ILE A 125 -8.72 -59.31 2.32
N ILE A 126 -7.94 -59.06 3.37
CA ILE A 126 -7.82 -60.00 4.50
C ILE A 126 -9.12 -60.02 5.33
N ALA A 127 -9.74 -58.87 5.57
CA ALA A 127 -10.99 -58.74 6.32
C ALA A 127 -12.19 -59.39 5.59
N SER A 128 -12.28 -59.23 4.27
CA SER A 128 -13.32 -59.88 3.44
C SER A 128 -13.19 -61.40 3.43
N ARG A 129 -11.97 -61.94 3.33
CA ARG A 129 -11.73 -63.40 3.44
C ARG A 129 -12.05 -63.98 4.81
N ALA A 130 -11.91 -63.19 5.87
CA ALA A 130 -12.28 -63.60 7.23
C ALA A 130 -13.80 -63.68 7.43
N THR A 131 -14.56 -62.82 6.76
CA THR A 131 -16.03 -62.77 6.85
C THR A 131 -16.73 -63.76 5.92
N ASP A 132 -16.17 -64.06 4.75
CA ASP A 132 -16.71 -65.09 3.83
C ASP A 132 -16.60 -66.51 4.42
N LYS A 133 -15.59 -66.77 5.27
CA LYS A 133 -15.48 -68.01 6.05
C LYS A 133 -16.54 -68.15 7.14
N ALA A 134 -17.12 -67.04 7.62
CA ALA A 134 -18.15 -67.03 8.66
C ALA A 134 -19.58 -67.14 8.09
N LYS A 135 -19.82 -66.64 6.87
CA LYS A 135 -21.15 -66.66 6.22
C LYS A 135 -21.50 -67.98 5.52
N ALA A 136 -20.57 -68.92 5.40
CA ALA A 136 -20.86 -70.25 4.86
C ALA A 136 -21.64 -71.15 5.84
N ASP A 137 -21.81 -70.73 7.10
CA ASP A 137 -22.44 -71.53 8.17
C ASP A 137 -23.88 -71.11 8.55
N GLU A 138 -24.43 -70.02 7.98
CA GLU A 138 -25.76 -69.50 8.36
C GLU A 138 -26.60 -69.12 7.12
N HIS A 139 -27.42 -70.03 6.61
CA HIS A 139 -28.48 -69.69 5.65
C HIS A 139 -29.67 -70.65 5.70
N VAL A 140 -30.76 -70.31 6.43
CA VAL A 140 -32.12 -70.86 6.24
C VAL A 140 -33.22 -69.81 6.58
N ASP A 141 -34.04 -69.51 5.55
CA ASP A 141 -35.47 -69.08 5.49
C ASP A 141 -36.01 -67.67 5.83
N SER A 142 -36.34 -66.92 4.76
CA SER A 142 -37.68 -66.52 4.22
C SER A 142 -38.87 -66.18 5.15
N SER A 143 -39.51 -65.00 4.97
CA SER A 143 -40.75 -64.83 4.17
C SER A 143 -41.49 -63.48 4.37
N LEU A 144 -42.21 -63.06 3.33
CA LEU A 144 -42.99 -61.83 3.15
C LEU A 144 -44.43 -61.89 3.74
N HIS A 145 -45.01 -60.72 4.05
CA HIS A 145 -46.21 -60.12 3.37
C HIS A 145 -47.29 -59.53 4.30
N GLY A 146 -47.80 -58.33 3.96
CA GLY A 146 -49.06 -57.78 4.48
C GLY A 146 -49.22 -56.26 4.33
N GLU A 147 -49.58 -55.76 3.14
CA GLU A 147 -50.02 -54.38 2.90
C GLU A 147 -51.48 -54.39 2.44
N GLU A 148 -52.36 -53.63 3.11
CA GLU A 148 -53.54 -52.94 2.54
C GLU A 148 -54.42 -52.33 3.67
N MET A 149 -54.00 -51.22 4.29
CA MET A 149 -54.91 -50.39 5.12
C MET A 149 -54.45 -48.92 5.34
N GLU A 150 -53.92 -48.21 4.33
CA GLU A 150 -53.37 -46.85 4.55
C GLU A 150 -53.81 -45.73 3.58
N PHE A 151 -54.78 -45.94 2.69
CA PHE A 151 -55.06 -44.96 1.62
C PHE A 151 -55.89 -43.72 2.00
N LEU A 152 -56.51 -43.65 3.18
CA LEU A 152 -57.38 -42.51 3.55
C LEU A 152 -56.72 -41.44 4.47
N ASN A 153 -55.58 -41.74 5.11
CA ASN A 153 -54.80 -40.76 5.88
C ASN A 153 -53.82 -39.94 5.01
N GLN A 154 -53.52 -40.41 3.81
CA GLN A 154 -52.48 -39.83 2.94
C GLN A 154 -52.84 -38.43 2.40
N LYS A 155 -54.12 -38.13 2.14
CA LYS A 155 -54.53 -36.88 1.46
C LYS A 155 -54.40 -35.62 2.34
N GLY A 156 -54.59 -35.76 3.65
CA GLY A 156 -54.32 -34.69 4.62
C GLY A 156 -52.81 -34.47 4.77
N ASP A 157 -52.06 -35.56 4.83
CA ASP A 157 -50.61 -35.59 4.99
C ASP A 157 -49.88 -34.91 3.81
N TYR A 158 -50.30 -35.14 2.56
CA TYR A 158 -49.72 -34.44 1.40
C TYR A 158 -49.92 -32.92 1.43
N LYS A 159 -51.03 -32.43 1.99
CA LYS A 159 -51.29 -30.97 2.08
C LYS A 159 -50.44 -30.31 3.15
N PHE A 160 -50.27 -30.96 4.30
CA PHE A 160 -49.34 -30.52 5.34
C PHE A 160 -47.89 -30.56 4.85
N LYS A 161 -47.49 -31.67 4.20
CA LYS A 161 -46.17 -31.82 3.59
C LYS A 161 -45.89 -30.78 2.50
N MET A 162 -46.90 -30.37 1.73
CA MET A 162 -46.77 -29.30 0.73
C MET A 162 -46.58 -27.92 1.38
N LEU A 163 -47.26 -27.64 2.50
CA LEU A 163 -47.06 -26.40 3.26
C LEU A 163 -45.68 -26.37 3.94
N GLU A 164 -45.25 -27.49 4.50
CA GLU A 164 -43.91 -27.71 5.07
C GLU A 164 -42.82 -27.44 4.02
N LEU A 165 -42.93 -28.06 2.83
CA LEU A 165 -41.99 -27.87 1.74
C LEU A 165 -41.98 -26.44 1.22
N ASN A 166 -43.14 -25.78 1.11
CA ASN A 166 -43.19 -24.36 0.72
C ASN A 166 -42.52 -23.45 1.77
N HIS A 167 -42.71 -23.74 3.05
CA HIS A 167 -42.02 -23.03 4.13
C HIS A 167 -40.51 -23.23 4.05
N GLN A 168 -40.05 -24.47 3.85
CA GLN A 168 -38.64 -24.79 3.65
C GLN A 168 -38.05 -24.10 2.41
N ILE A 169 -38.79 -24.04 1.30
CA ILE A 169 -38.36 -23.32 0.09
C ILE A 169 -38.20 -21.82 0.38
N GLN A 170 -39.14 -21.21 1.10
CA GLN A 170 -39.03 -19.80 1.49
C GLN A 170 -37.85 -19.55 2.42
N GLN A 171 -37.64 -20.41 3.42
CA GLN A 171 -36.47 -20.33 4.29
C GLN A 171 -35.17 -20.45 3.49
N ASN A 172 -35.07 -21.46 2.62
CA ASN A 172 -33.88 -21.67 1.78
C ASN A 172 -33.62 -20.49 0.84
N LYS A 173 -34.67 -19.82 0.35
CA LYS A 173 -34.53 -18.60 -0.46
C LYS A 173 -33.93 -17.45 0.35
N LEU A 174 -34.41 -17.22 1.57
CA LEU A 174 -33.86 -16.21 2.48
C LEU A 174 -32.41 -16.53 2.86
N THR A 175 -32.11 -17.81 3.13
CA THR A 175 -30.75 -18.28 3.39
C THR A 175 -29.84 -18.01 2.19
N LEU A 176 -30.30 -18.32 0.97
CA LEU A 176 -29.54 -18.07 -0.25
C LEU A 176 -29.24 -16.57 -0.45
N GLU A 177 -30.23 -15.70 -0.27
CA GLU A 177 -30.04 -14.24 -0.33
C GLU A 177 -29.02 -13.76 0.72
N SER A 178 -29.08 -14.30 1.95
CA SER A 178 -28.12 -13.98 3.01
C SER A 178 -26.70 -14.46 2.69
N LEU A 179 -26.55 -15.64 2.08
CA LEU A 179 -25.25 -16.19 1.67
C LEU A 179 -24.64 -15.40 0.51
N GLN A 180 -25.48 -14.94 -0.44
CA GLN A 180 -25.02 -14.07 -1.52
C GLN A 180 -24.55 -12.71 -0.99
N ASN A 181 -25.28 -12.12 -0.04
CA ASN A 181 -24.84 -10.90 0.64
C ASN A 181 -23.51 -11.11 1.38
N LEU A 182 -23.37 -12.23 2.10
CA LEU A 182 -22.12 -12.58 2.79
C LEU A 182 -20.96 -12.76 1.81
N ALA A 183 -21.17 -13.44 0.68
CA ALA A 183 -20.16 -13.58 -0.37
C ALA A 183 -19.76 -12.21 -0.96
N GLY A 184 -20.70 -11.29 -1.13
CA GLY A 184 -20.40 -9.91 -1.53
C GLY A 184 -19.60 -9.15 -0.47
N ILE A 185 -19.90 -9.35 0.82
CA ILE A 185 -19.14 -8.79 1.93
C ILE A 185 -17.71 -9.33 1.94
N LEU A 186 -17.51 -10.65 1.80
CA LEU A 186 -16.19 -11.27 1.76
C LEU A 186 -15.33 -10.75 0.61
N LYS A 187 -15.91 -10.62 -0.60
CA LYS A 187 -15.20 -10.01 -1.74
C LYS A 187 -14.78 -8.56 -1.48
N ARG A 188 -15.58 -7.79 -0.76
CA ARG A 188 -15.21 -6.43 -0.35
C ARG A 188 -14.07 -6.43 0.65
N PHE A 189 -14.08 -7.32 1.65
CA PHE A 189 -12.98 -7.44 2.60
C PHE A 189 -11.68 -7.87 1.92
N GLU A 190 -11.74 -8.83 1.00
CA GLU A 190 -10.57 -9.24 0.20
C GLU A 190 -10.02 -8.08 -0.66
N ALA A 191 -10.90 -7.23 -1.21
CA ALA A 191 -10.48 -6.04 -1.94
C ALA A 191 -9.84 -4.98 -1.03
N ILE A 192 -10.40 -4.76 0.17
CA ILE A 192 -9.87 -3.84 1.18
C ILE A 192 -8.49 -4.31 1.64
N GLU A 193 -8.35 -5.57 2.03
CA GLU A 193 -7.08 -6.16 2.49
C GLU A 193 -5.98 -6.00 1.43
N LYS A 194 -6.28 -6.30 0.15
CA LYS A 194 -5.34 -6.08 -0.96
C LYS A 194 -4.89 -4.62 -1.13
N ILE A 195 -5.75 -3.66 -0.79
CA ILE A 195 -5.42 -2.23 -0.88
C ILE A 195 -4.67 -1.78 0.39
N GLU A 196 -5.05 -2.25 1.57
CA GLU A 196 -4.37 -1.93 2.85
C GLU A 196 -2.94 -2.49 2.87
N ASP A 197 -2.74 -3.71 2.39
CA ASP A 197 -1.40 -4.31 2.21
C ASP A 197 -0.52 -3.49 1.24
N ALA A 198 -1.14 -2.85 0.23
CA ALA A 198 -0.44 -2.02 -0.74
C ALA A 198 -0.19 -0.59 -0.24
N LEU A 199 -0.99 -0.11 0.71
CA LEU A 199 -1.00 1.27 1.17
C LEU A 199 -0.71 1.32 2.68
N THR A 200 0.55 1.05 3.04
CA THR A 200 1.00 1.01 4.44
C THR A 200 0.67 2.33 5.16
N GLY A 201 -0.14 2.25 6.21
CA GLY A 201 -0.47 3.39 7.08
C GLY A 201 -1.66 4.24 6.63
N LEU A 202 -2.41 3.83 5.60
CA LEU A 202 -3.65 4.48 5.19
C LEU A 202 -4.89 3.75 5.67
N LYS A 203 -5.92 4.51 6.05
CA LYS A 203 -7.19 3.94 6.47
C LYS A 203 -8.19 3.99 5.32
N ILE A 204 -8.64 2.86 4.83
CA ILE A 204 -9.73 2.79 3.86
C ILE A 204 -11.05 3.09 4.61
N ILE A 205 -11.78 4.09 4.13
CA ILE A 205 -13.08 4.48 4.71
C ILE A 205 -14.18 3.64 4.07
N GLU A 206 -14.13 3.48 2.75
CA GLU A 206 -15.19 2.84 1.98
C GLU A 206 -14.62 2.26 0.69
N CYS A 207 -15.03 1.04 0.35
CA CYS A 207 -14.72 0.40 -0.92
C CYS A 207 -16.01 -0.21 -1.47
N GLU A 208 -16.64 0.50 -2.41
CA GLU A 208 -17.92 0.08 -3.02
C GLU A 208 -17.81 0.07 -4.54
N GLY A 209 -17.93 -1.13 -5.12
CA GLY A 209 -17.76 -1.34 -6.57
C GLY A 209 -16.37 -0.89 -7.04
N ASN A 210 -16.35 0.13 -7.89
CA ASN A 210 -15.14 0.69 -8.49
C ASN A 210 -14.63 1.95 -7.77
N TYR A 211 -15.22 2.30 -6.62
CA TYR A 211 -14.85 3.49 -5.86
C TYR A 211 -14.11 3.10 -4.58
N ILE A 212 -12.98 3.74 -4.35
CA ILE A 212 -12.16 3.62 -3.15
C ILE A 212 -12.13 4.98 -2.48
N ARG A 213 -12.56 5.06 -1.22
CA ARG A 213 -12.46 6.25 -0.39
C ARG A 213 -11.40 6.03 0.69
N LEU A 214 -10.35 6.84 0.66
CA LEU A 214 -9.21 6.76 1.56
C LEU A 214 -9.21 7.94 2.52
N SER A 215 -8.86 7.68 3.78
CA SER A 215 -8.51 8.71 4.75
C SER A 215 -6.99 8.91 4.72
N LEU A 216 -6.57 10.13 4.37
CA LEU A 216 -5.17 10.56 4.39
C LEU A 216 -4.96 11.41 5.64
N ARG A 217 -4.23 10.85 6.61
CA ARG A 217 -3.80 11.58 7.82
C ARG A 217 -2.35 11.96 7.62
N THR A 218 -2.08 13.25 7.42
CA THR A 218 -0.73 13.76 7.16
C THR A 218 -0.34 14.80 8.20
N CYS A 219 0.88 14.68 8.71
CA CYS A 219 1.46 15.67 9.62
C CYS A 219 2.72 16.25 8.94
N PRO A 220 2.80 17.58 8.74
CA PRO A 220 4.02 18.19 8.25
C PRO A 220 5.12 18.00 9.29
N ASN A 221 6.22 17.33 8.91
CA ASN A 221 7.34 17.12 9.82
C ASN A 221 7.99 18.49 10.10
N SER A 222 7.88 18.92 11.35
CA SER A 222 7.94 20.33 11.76
C SER A 222 9.33 20.84 12.09
N GLU A 223 10.25 19.98 12.54
CA GLU A 223 11.44 20.45 13.26
C GLU A 223 12.50 21.14 12.38
N SER A 224 12.75 20.64 11.16
CA SER A 224 13.79 21.19 10.29
C SER A 224 13.37 22.48 9.56
N LEU A 225 12.11 22.58 9.15
CA LEU A 225 11.61 23.73 8.38
C LEU A 225 11.35 24.97 9.24
N PHE A 226 10.81 24.81 10.46
CA PHE A 226 10.60 25.94 11.37
C PHE A 226 11.92 26.56 11.80
N SER A 227 12.96 25.73 11.94
CA SER A 227 14.33 26.18 12.23
C SER A 227 14.93 27.00 11.09
N GLN A 228 14.73 26.59 9.83
CA GLN A 228 15.23 27.31 8.64
C GLN A 228 14.49 28.64 8.40
N HIS A 229 13.19 28.67 8.64
CA HIS A 229 12.36 29.85 8.35
C HIS A 229 12.14 30.77 9.57
N LYS A 230 12.78 30.48 10.72
CA LYS A 230 12.69 31.24 11.98
C LYS A 230 11.26 31.51 12.43
N ILE A 231 10.39 30.52 12.31
CA ILE A 231 9.01 30.62 12.79
C ILE A 231 8.99 30.17 14.26
N GLU A 232 8.97 31.14 15.18
CA GLU A 232 8.53 30.94 16.55
C GLU A 232 6.99 30.93 16.58
N ASP A 233 6.39 29.99 17.31
CA ASP A 233 4.94 29.73 17.46
C ASP A 233 4.24 28.92 16.37
N ILE A 234 4.32 27.58 16.50
CA ILE A 234 3.18 26.71 16.23
C ILE A 234 3.04 25.75 17.41
N THR A 235 2.05 26.00 18.28
CA THR A 235 1.84 25.28 19.54
C THR A 235 0.97 24.02 19.40
N GLU A 236 0.41 23.76 18.22
CA GLU A 236 -0.46 22.59 17.96
C GLU A 236 0.07 21.72 16.80
N PRO A 237 0.01 20.38 16.92
CA PRO A 237 0.26 19.51 15.78
C PRO A 237 -0.85 19.74 14.73
N LEU A 238 -0.48 20.29 13.57
CA LEU A 238 -1.38 20.41 12.41
C LEU A 238 -1.55 19.05 11.75
N GLU A 239 -2.37 18.24 12.38
CA GLU A 239 -2.87 17.03 11.76
C GLU A 239 -3.90 17.38 10.70
N LEU A 240 -3.56 17.06 9.46
CA LEU A 240 -4.43 17.31 8.31
C LEU A 240 -5.09 16.00 7.94
N ASN A 241 -6.42 16.05 7.93
CA ASN A 241 -7.25 14.94 7.52
C ASN A 241 -7.86 15.29 6.17
N HIS A 242 -7.36 14.64 5.12
CA HIS A 242 -7.92 14.71 3.77
C HIS A 242 -8.58 13.38 3.45
N GLU A 243 -9.61 13.42 2.63
CA GLU A 243 -10.21 12.24 2.06
C GLU A 243 -10.00 12.23 0.55
N LEU A 244 -9.68 11.05 0.01
CA LEU A 244 -9.44 10.85 -1.40
C LEU A 244 -10.45 9.85 -1.93
N LEU A 245 -11.31 10.29 -2.85
CA LEU A 245 -12.24 9.44 -3.58
C LEU A 245 -11.62 9.09 -4.92
N ILE A 246 -11.32 7.82 -5.12
CA ILE A 246 -10.68 7.28 -6.32
C ILE A 246 -11.70 6.39 -7.04
N GLU A 247 -12.02 6.76 -8.27
CA GLU A 247 -12.72 5.88 -9.21
C GLU A 247 -11.70 5.10 -10.03
N VAL A 248 -11.88 3.79 -10.04
CA VAL A 248 -10.98 2.83 -10.69
C VAL A 248 -11.69 2.19 -11.89
N VAL A 249 -10.93 1.77 -12.92
CA VAL A 249 -11.50 0.99 -14.03
C VAL A 249 -11.82 -0.44 -13.58
N GLU A 250 -13.05 -0.90 -13.84
CA GLU A 250 -13.56 -2.22 -13.43
C GLU A 250 -12.60 -3.36 -13.81
N GLY A 251 -12.26 -4.21 -12.82
CA GLY A 251 -11.33 -5.32 -13.00
C GLY A 251 -9.84 -4.96 -12.99
N THR A 252 -9.49 -3.68 -12.81
CA THR A 252 -8.11 -3.18 -12.67
C THR A 252 -7.97 -2.30 -11.43
N LEU A 253 -6.76 -1.83 -11.11
CA LEU A 253 -6.50 -0.78 -10.10
C LEU A 253 -6.15 0.58 -10.75
N GLU A 254 -6.56 0.78 -12.00
CA GLU A 254 -6.21 1.97 -12.78
C GLU A 254 -7.11 3.17 -12.48
N LEU A 255 -6.49 4.35 -12.38
CA LEU A 255 -7.15 5.62 -12.14
C LEU A 255 -8.07 6.04 -13.31
N LYS A 256 -9.36 6.19 -13.03
CA LYS A 256 -10.36 6.76 -13.94
C LYS A 256 -10.72 8.20 -13.56
N GLY A 257 -11.04 8.41 -12.28
CA GLY A 257 -11.45 9.70 -11.72
C GLY A 257 -10.94 9.86 -10.29
N VAL A 258 -10.64 11.09 -9.88
CA VAL A 258 -10.20 11.37 -8.51
C VAL A 258 -10.75 12.69 -8.02
N GLU A 259 -11.23 12.69 -6.78
CA GLU A 259 -11.66 13.87 -6.05
C GLU A 259 -11.01 13.88 -4.67
N ILE A 260 -10.56 15.06 -4.22
CA ILE A 260 -9.95 15.27 -2.90
C ILE A 260 -10.84 16.19 -2.07
N PHE A 261 -11.00 15.86 -0.78
CA PHE A 261 -11.81 16.57 0.17
C PHE A 261 -11.01 16.93 1.43
N PRO A 262 -11.02 18.20 1.87
CA PRO A 262 -11.53 19.37 1.14
C PRO A 262 -10.76 19.60 -0.18
N ASN A 263 -11.40 20.27 -1.16
CA ASN A 263 -10.78 20.61 -2.45
C ASN A 263 -9.88 21.85 -2.33
N ASP A 264 -8.97 21.81 -1.37
CA ASP A 264 -8.09 22.90 -1.02
C ASP A 264 -6.65 22.66 -1.51
N VAL A 265 -6.38 21.47 -2.06
CA VAL A 265 -5.10 21.08 -2.65
C VAL A 265 -5.30 20.75 -4.14
N TYR A 266 -4.51 21.37 -4.99
CA TYR A 266 -4.53 21.06 -6.42
C TYR A 266 -3.70 19.80 -6.73
N ILE A 267 -4.35 18.79 -7.31
CA ILE A 267 -3.77 17.48 -7.67
C ILE A 267 -3.83 17.18 -9.19
N GLY A 268 -4.22 18.15 -10.03
CA GLY A 268 -4.44 17.93 -11.46
C GLY A 268 -3.20 17.40 -12.19
N GLU A 269 -2.04 17.98 -11.92
CA GLU A 269 -0.77 17.52 -12.51
C GLU A 269 -0.40 16.09 -12.10
N ILE A 270 -0.74 15.69 -10.86
CA ILE A 270 -0.48 14.35 -10.35
C ILE A 270 -1.39 13.34 -11.08
N ILE A 271 -2.65 13.70 -11.30
CA ILE A 271 -3.60 12.89 -12.08
C ILE A 271 -3.11 12.73 -13.52
N ASP A 272 -2.67 13.82 -14.15
CA ASP A 272 -2.17 13.80 -15.52
C ASP A 272 -0.87 12.98 -15.65
N ALA A 273 0.03 13.08 -14.67
CA ALA A 273 1.24 12.28 -14.58
C ALA A 273 0.91 10.79 -14.42
N ALA A 274 -0.01 10.43 -13.52
CA ALA A 274 -0.46 9.05 -13.34
C ALA A 274 -1.08 8.45 -14.62
N LYS A 275 -1.91 9.24 -15.32
CA LYS A 275 -2.48 8.83 -16.62
C LYS A 275 -1.42 8.69 -17.72
N SER A 276 -0.43 9.58 -17.73
CA SER A 276 0.66 9.58 -18.72
C SER A 276 1.62 8.42 -18.52
N PHE A 277 1.93 8.07 -17.26
CA PHE A 277 2.77 6.92 -16.92
C PHE A 277 2.24 5.64 -17.55
N ARG A 278 0.92 5.45 -17.50
CA ARG A 278 0.24 4.33 -18.18
C ARG A 278 0.38 4.36 -19.70
N MET A 279 0.26 5.52 -20.34
CA MET A 279 0.42 5.61 -21.79
C MET A 279 1.83 5.23 -22.26
N LEU A 280 2.84 5.51 -21.43
CA LEU A 280 4.24 5.17 -21.71
C LEU A 280 4.52 3.67 -21.46
N PHE A 281 3.79 3.03 -20.54
CA PHE A 281 4.00 1.63 -20.15
C PHE A 281 2.70 0.79 -20.16
N PRO A 282 2.07 0.58 -21.34
CA PRO A 282 0.78 -0.10 -21.44
C PRO A 282 0.80 -1.62 -21.19
N ASN A 283 1.99 -2.25 -21.20
CA ASN A 283 2.15 -3.70 -21.02
C ASN A 283 2.57 -4.10 -19.58
N MET A 284 2.54 -3.17 -18.63
CA MET A 284 2.89 -3.43 -17.24
C MET A 284 1.83 -4.32 -16.56
N SER A 285 2.27 -5.25 -15.72
CA SER A 285 1.46 -6.31 -15.13
C SER A 285 0.56 -5.80 -14.00
N MET A 286 -0.37 -6.64 -13.50
CA MET A 286 -1.19 -6.31 -12.32
C MET A 286 -0.38 -5.93 -11.07
N LEU A 287 0.86 -6.42 -10.93
CA LEU A 287 1.75 -6.05 -9.82
C LEU A 287 2.18 -4.58 -9.91
N ASP A 288 2.33 -4.04 -11.12
CA ASP A 288 2.77 -2.66 -11.36
C ASP A 288 1.64 -1.63 -11.20
N ALA A 289 0.39 -2.07 -11.37
CA ALA A 289 -0.79 -1.25 -11.06
C ALA A 289 -0.90 -0.96 -9.56
N ARG A 290 -0.43 -1.87 -8.69
CA ARG A 290 -0.33 -1.64 -7.24
C ARG A 290 0.65 -0.52 -6.95
N SER A 291 1.85 -0.57 -7.56
CA SER A 291 2.88 0.46 -7.46
C SER A 291 2.40 1.82 -8.01
N SER A 292 1.51 1.81 -9.01
CA SER A 292 0.95 3.03 -9.61
C SER A 292 -0.03 3.74 -8.68
N LEU A 293 -0.94 3.00 -8.03
CA LEU A 293 -1.87 3.57 -7.05
C LEU A 293 -1.13 4.02 -5.79
N GLU A 294 -0.18 3.24 -5.30
CA GLU A 294 0.68 3.60 -4.17
C GLU A 294 1.46 4.89 -4.47
N TRP A 295 2.13 4.96 -5.63
CA TRP A 295 2.84 6.16 -6.07
C TRP A 295 1.90 7.37 -6.11
N PHE A 296 0.72 7.21 -6.72
CA PHE A 296 -0.27 8.28 -6.83
C PHE A 296 -0.67 8.81 -5.45
N VAL A 297 -1.05 7.91 -4.53
CA VAL A 297 -1.48 8.31 -3.20
C VAL A 297 -0.34 8.98 -2.43
N ARG A 298 0.89 8.48 -2.56
CA ARG A 298 2.07 9.10 -1.94
C ARG A 298 2.34 10.50 -2.48
N GLN A 299 2.23 10.71 -3.79
CA GLN A 299 2.34 12.04 -4.39
C GLN A 299 1.26 13.00 -3.89
N VAL A 300 0.03 12.52 -3.69
CA VAL A 300 -1.06 13.33 -3.10
C VAL A 300 -0.73 13.70 -1.65
N GLN A 301 -0.22 12.75 -0.84
CA GLN A 301 0.22 13.04 0.53
C GLN A 301 1.35 14.09 0.57
N ASP A 302 2.37 13.93 -0.27
CA ASP A 302 3.48 14.88 -0.37
C ASP A 302 2.96 16.28 -0.74
N ARG A 303 1.99 16.35 -1.67
CA ARG A 303 1.35 17.61 -2.08
C ARG A 303 0.55 18.24 -0.94
N ILE A 304 -0.22 17.47 -0.18
CA ILE A 304 -0.96 17.96 1.00
C ILE A 304 -0.01 18.56 2.03
N VAL A 305 1.06 17.83 2.36
CA VAL A 305 2.09 18.26 3.31
C VAL A 305 2.71 19.57 2.85
N LEU A 306 3.07 19.66 1.58
CA LEU A 306 3.74 20.82 1.01
C LEU A 306 2.83 22.06 0.94
N CYS A 307 1.57 21.92 0.49
CA CYS A 307 0.57 22.99 0.53
C CYS A 307 0.36 23.50 1.96
N SER A 308 0.38 22.61 2.94
CA SER A 308 0.17 22.98 4.33
C SER A 308 1.38 23.70 4.92
N MET A 309 2.59 23.26 4.62
CA MET A 309 3.83 23.99 4.96
C MET A 309 3.84 25.40 4.38
N ARG A 310 3.41 25.56 3.11
CA ARG A 310 3.28 26.87 2.46
C ARG A 310 2.32 27.78 3.23
N ARG A 311 1.14 27.27 3.60
CA ARG A 311 0.16 28.04 4.39
C ARG A 311 0.69 28.43 5.77
N LEU A 312 1.49 27.58 6.41
CA LEU A 312 2.12 27.89 7.69
C LEU A 312 3.18 28.99 7.60
N LEU A 313 3.89 29.07 6.48
CA LEU A 313 4.81 30.16 6.18
C LEU A 313 4.09 31.47 5.85
N GLY A 314 2.83 31.38 5.45
CA GLY A 314 1.98 32.51 5.12
C GLY A 314 1.39 33.20 6.35
N LYS A 315 1.94 34.35 6.74
CA LYS A 315 1.16 35.34 7.53
C LYS A 315 0.03 35.91 6.65
N HIS A 316 -0.93 36.63 7.24
CA HIS A 316 -2.14 37.21 6.61
C HIS A 316 -1.94 38.12 5.35
N SER A 317 -0.72 38.23 4.82
CA SER A 317 -0.33 39.05 3.67
C SER A 317 -0.07 38.24 2.39
N PHE A 318 -0.05 36.90 2.47
CA PHE A 318 0.29 36.03 1.34
C PHE A 318 -0.90 35.19 0.88
N GLU A 319 -1.15 35.17 -0.43
CA GLU A 319 -2.08 34.26 -1.09
C GLU A 319 -1.31 33.25 -1.93
N TYR A 320 -1.54 31.96 -1.70
CA TYR A 320 -0.88 30.87 -2.43
C TYR A 320 -1.78 30.35 -3.54
N LEU A 321 -1.33 30.50 -4.78
CA LEU A 321 -1.99 29.98 -5.97
C LEU A 321 -1.30 28.68 -6.38
N ASP A 322 -1.70 27.58 -5.73
CA ASP A 322 -1.08 26.26 -5.93
C ASP A 322 -1.15 25.74 -7.37
N ARG A 323 -2.12 26.20 -8.17
CA ARG A 323 -2.26 25.78 -9.58
C ARG A 323 -1.12 26.29 -10.47
N ASP A 324 -0.61 27.47 -10.19
CA ASP A 324 0.40 28.14 -11.03
C ASP A 324 1.79 28.13 -10.38
N ASP A 325 1.90 27.53 -9.19
CA ASP A 325 3.03 27.65 -8.29
C ASP A 325 3.44 29.12 -8.05
N ILE A 326 2.45 29.98 -7.78
CA ILE A 326 2.64 31.43 -7.54
C ILE A 326 2.25 31.80 -6.11
N VAL A 327 3.08 32.61 -5.45
CA VAL A 327 2.73 33.34 -4.22
C VAL A 327 2.43 34.78 -4.59
N VAL A 328 1.30 35.30 -4.13
CA VAL A 328 0.97 36.71 -4.21
C VAL A 328 1.22 37.34 -2.85
N ALA A 329 2.19 38.24 -2.77
CA ALA A 329 2.43 39.05 -1.59
C ALA A 329 1.69 40.38 -1.76
N HIS A 330 0.70 40.61 -0.90
CA HIS A 330 -0.12 41.81 -0.96
C HIS A 330 0.53 43.00 -0.27
N LYS A 331 0.33 44.19 -0.85
CA LYS A 331 0.69 45.49 -0.27
C LYS A 331 2.19 45.73 -0.04
N VAL A 332 3.08 45.06 -0.78
CA VAL A 332 4.53 45.33 -0.78
C VAL A 332 4.75 46.76 -1.27
N GLY A 333 4.93 47.73 -0.37
CA GLY A 333 5.00 49.16 -0.71
C GLY A 333 3.79 49.69 -1.49
N GLY A 334 2.61 49.10 -1.30
CA GLY A 334 1.37 49.48 -2.00
C GLY A 334 1.15 48.80 -3.37
N VAL A 335 1.95 47.79 -3.73
CA VAL A 335 1.75 46.94 -4.90
C VAL A 335 1.63 45.46 -4.48
N ASP A 336 1.02 44.64 -5.34
CA ASP A 336 1.00 43.19 -5.21
C ASP A 336 2.18 42.58 -5.97
N ALA A 337 2.95 41.72 -5.31
CA ALA A 337 4.08 41.03 -5.91
C ALA A 337 3.73 39.57 -6.23
N TYR A 338 3.89 39.19 -7.49
CA TYR A 338 3.66 37.82 -7.97
C TYR A 338 4.99 37.09 -8.05
N ILE A 339 5.19 36.13 -7.17
CA ILE A 339 6.45 35.42 -6.97
C ILE A 339 6.26 33.96 -7.42
N LYS A 340 7.12 33.48 -8.32
CA LYS A 340 7.15 32.08 -8.72
C LYS A 340 7.87 31.25 -7.66
N MET A 341 7.22 30.18 -7.22
CA MET A 341 7.83 29.16 -6.38
C MET A 341 8.70 28.23 -7.22
N SER A 342 9.83 27.83 -6.65
CA SER A 342 10.65 26.74 -7.17
C SER A 342 9.99 25.40 -6.86
N HIS A 343 10.32 24.37 -7.66
CA HIS A 343 9.76 23.04 -7.45
C HIS A 343 10.24 22.49 -6.11
N GLY A 344 9.30 22.04 -5.27
CA GLY A 344 9.60 21.54 -3.93
C GLY A 344 9.79 22.63 -2.86
N TRP A 345 9.57 23.92 -3.17
CA TRP A 345 9.52 24.96 -2.14
C TRP A 345 8.32 24.73 -1.20
N PRO A 346 8.48 24.83 0.14
CA PRO A 346 9.60 25.44 0.88
C PRO A 346 10.74 24.51 1.31
N VAL A 347 10.70 23.24 0.91
CA VAL A 347 11.71 22.24 1.31
C VAL A 347 12.99 22.38 0.49
N SER A 348 12.89 22.84 -0.76
CA SER A 348 14.04 23.11 -1.61
C SER A 348 14.68 24.47 -1.31
N ASN A 349 16.01 24.52 -1.19
CA ASN A 349 16.79 25.76 -1.07
C ASN A 349 16.94 26.54 -2.40
N GLN A 350 16.00 26.36 -3.32
CA GLN A 350 16.03 27.04 -4.61
C GLN A 350 15.45 28.45 -4.49
N ALA A 351 16.17 29.45 -5.01
CA ALA A 351 15.78 30.84 -4.95
C ALA A 351 14.44 31.11 -5.65
N LEU A 352 13.57 31.86 -4.97
CA LEU A 352 12.30 32.35 -5.51
C LEU A 352 12.54 33.39 -6.61
N LYS A 353 11.58 33.56 -7.53
CA LYS A 353 11.69 34.51 -8.64
C LYS A 353 10.50 35.44 -8.67
N LEU A 354 10.74 36.76 -8.69
CA LEU A 354 9.69 37.74 -8.91
C LEU A 354 9.28 37.69 -10.39
N ILE A 355 7.99 37.48 -10.66
CA ILE A 355 7.42 37.40 -12.02
C ILE A 355 6.90 38.76 -12.45
N SER A 356 6.20 39.45 -11.55
CA SER A 356 5.63 40.77 -11.84
C SER A 356 5.21 41.49 -10.57
N LEU A 357 5.07 42.81 -10.68
CA LEU A 357 4.46 43.67 -9.68
C LEU A 357 3.21 44.31 -10.30
N LYS A 358 2.09 44.34 -9.57
CA LYS A 358 0.87 45.02 -10.02
C LYS A 358 0.39 46.00 -8.96
N SER A 359 -0.12 47.16 -9.38
CA SER A 359 -0.72 48.09 -8.43
C SER A 359 -1.98 47.50 -7.81
N SER A 360 -2.07 47.49 -6.48
CA SER A 360 -3.14 46.82 -5.73
C SER A 360 -4.41 47.66 -5.52
N GLY A 361 -4.48 48.87 -6.10
CA GLY A 361 -5.72 49.65 -6.21
C GLY A 361 -5.58 51.17 -6.17
N HIS A 362 -6.46 51.85 -6.92
CA HIS A 362 -6.91 53.27 -6.98
C HIS A 362 -6.06 54.44 -6.42
N SER A 363 -4.75 54.29 -6.20
CA SER A 363 -3.88 55.44 -5.93
C SER A 363 -3.57 56.16 -7.25
N SER A 364 -3.82 57.46 -7.28
CA SER A 364 -3.91 58.32 -8.47
C SER A 364 -2.58 58.61 -9.18
N LYS A 365 -1.53 57.81 -8.92
CA LYS A 365 -0.27 57.84 -9.66
C LYS A 365 -0.03 56.43 -10.19
N GLU A 366 -0.39 56.21 -11.46
CA GLU A 366 0.01 55.01 -12.18
C GLU A 366 1.52 54.88 -12.10
N ILE A 367 2.00 53.89 -11.35
CA ILE A 367 3.41 53.52 -11.36
C ILE A 367 3.69 52.98 -12.76
N SER A 368 4.66 53.57 -13.46
CA SER A 368 4.99 53.17 -14.83
C SER A 368 5.41 51.70 -14.88
N LEU A 369 4.96 50.97 -15.90
CA LEU A 369 5.41 49.59 -16.15
C LEU A 369 6.94 49.50 -16.27
N SER A 370 7.58 50.50 -16.87
CA SER A 370 9.04 50.54 -17.00
C SER A 370 9.74 50.67 -15.65
N PHE A 371 9.09 51.26 -14.64
CA PHE A 371 9.62 51.32 -13.28
C PHE A 371 9.52 49.94 -12.63
N LEU A 372 8.35 49.29 -12.72
CA LEU A 372 8.11 47.98 -12.13
C LEU A 372 9.00 46.89 -12.74
N CYS A 373 9.23 46.89 -14.06
CA CYS A 373 10.16 45.96 -14.71
C CYS A 373 11.59 46.11 -14.19
N LYS A 374 12.06 47.34 -13.92
CA LYS A 374 13.39 47.51 -13.36
C LYS A 374 13.48 47.00 -11.91
N VAL A 375 12.41 47.18 -11.12
CA VAL A 375 12.35 46.63 -9.76
C VAL A 375 12.37 45.10 -9.82
N GLU A 376 11.68 44.50 -10.79
CA GLU A 376 11.71 43.06 -11.05
C GLU A 376 13.12 42.55 -11.37
N GLU A 377 13.84 43.21 -12.29
CA GLU A 377 15.22 42.85 -12.66
C GLU A 377 16.18 42.94 -11.46
N GLU A 378 16.04 43.99 -10.65
CA GLU A 378 16.89 44.24 -9.49
C GLU A 378 16.61 43.24 -8.35
N ALA A 379 15.34 42.96 -8.05
CA ALA A 379 14.95 41.95 -7.08
C ALA A 379 15.41 40.55 -7.50
N ASN A 380 15.32 40.21 -8.79
CA ASN A 380 15.81 38.94 -9.31
C ASN A 380 17.35 38.86 -9.40
N SER A 381 18.07 39.97 -9.20
CA SER A 381 19.53 40.01 -9.14
C SER A 381 20.09 39.92 -7.72
N LEU A 382 19.21 39.90 -6.69
CA LEU A 382 19.60 39.67 -5.30
C LEU A 382 20.23 38.29 -5.11
N ASP A 383 20.99 38.16 -4.03
CA ASP A 383 21.63 36.91 -3.65
C ASP A 383 20.59 35.79 -3.41
N ALA A 384 21.03 34.55 -3.63
CA ALA A 384 20.16 33.39 -3.54
C ALA A 384 19.59 33.19 -2.12
N ASP A 385 20.33 33.55 -1.09
CA ASP A 385 19.95 33.33 0.32
C ASP A 385 18.80 34.27 0.72
N THR A 386 18.87 35.54 0.31
CA THR A 386 17.77 36.51 0.48
C THR A 386 16.51 36.08 -0.27
N ARG A 387 16.67 35.39 -1.40
CA ARG A 387 15.59 34.90 -2.27
C ARG A 387 15.02 33.55 -1.88
N GLN A 388 15.64 32.80 -0.96
CA GLN A 388 15.14 31.49 -0.52
C GLN A 388 13.94 31.63 0.44
N ASN A 389 14.01 32.61 1.35
CA ASN A 389 12.96 32.85 2.33
C ASN A 389 11.97 33.91 1.80
N ILE A 390 10.69 33.57 1.80
CA ILE A 390 9.64 34.43 1.26
C ILE A 390 9.53 35.78 1.99
N SER A 391 9.73 35.80 3.32
CA SER A 391 9.66 37.03 4.10
C SER A 391 10.82 37.97 3.76
N SER A 392 12.06 37.46 3.77
CA SER A 392 13.23 38.28 3.42
C SER A 392 13.17 38.78 1.99
N PHE A 393 12.69 37.94 1.07
CA PHE A 393 12.58 38.35 -0.32
C PHE A 393 11.55 39.47 -0.51
N VAL A 394 10.41 39.37 0.16
CA VAL A 394 9.35 40.40 0.11
C VAL A 394 9.80 41.70 0.76
N ASP A 395 10.48 41.63 1.91
CA ASP A 395 11.07 42.80 2.57
C ASP A 395 12.10 43.50 1.65
N ALA A 396 12.94 42.72 0.95
CA ALA A 396 13.90 43.25 0.00
C ALA A 396 13.23 43.87 -1.25
N ILE A 397 12.16 43.28 -1.76
CA ILE A 397 11.36 43.87 -2.86
C ILE A 397 10.77 45.21 -2.41
N GLU A 398 10.22 45.28 -1.20
CA GLU A 398 9.69 46.51 -0.64
C GLU A 398 10.76 47.60 -0.50
N GLU A 399 11.95 47.23 -0.02
CA GLU A 399 13.07 48.14 0.11
C GLU A 399 13.53 48.70 -1.25
N ILE A 400 13.72 47.85 -2.25
CA ILE A 400 14.08 48.28 -3.61
C ILE A 400 13.03 49.25 -4.17
N LEU A 401 11.75 48.92 -3.99
CA LEU A 401 10.64 49.75 -4.47
C LEU A 401 10.65 51.13 -3.79
N MET A 402 10.82 51.18 -2.46
CA MET A 402 10.91 52.44 -1.72
C MET A 402 12.15 53.27 -2.09
N GLN A 403 13.32 52.64 -2.23
CA GLN A 403 14.56 53.33 -2.61
C GLN A 403 14.42 53.97 -3.99
N ARG A 404 13.86 53.24 -4.95
CA ARG A 404 13.69 53.72 -6.31
C ARG A 404 12.64 54.83 -6.42
N MET A 405 11.53 54.73 -5.68
CA MET A 405 10.54 55.81 -5.58
C MET A 405 11.16 57.11 -5.03
N ARG A 406 12.04 57.01 -4.02
CA ARG A 406 12.76 58.18 -3.49
C ARG A 406 13.70 58.79 -4.53
N ALA A 407 14.39 57.97 -5.32
CA ALA A 407 15.30 58.43 -6.37
C ALA A 407 14.57 59.18 -7.49
N GLU A 408 13.41 58.70 -7.94
CA GLU A 408 12.60 59.39 -8.97
C GLU A 408 12.04 60.73 -8.46
N LEU A 409 11.55 60.77 -7.22
CA LEU A 409 11.10 62.02 -6.59
C LEU A 409 12.21 63.07 -6.43
N GLN A 410 13.47 62.63 -6.26
CA GLN A 410 14.63 63.53 -6.23
C GLN A 410 15.05 63.98 -7.64
N TYR A 411 14.89 63.13 -8.65
CA TYR A 411 15.17 63.47 -10.05
C TYR A 411 14.18 64.50 -10.60
N GLU A 412 12.87 64.36 -10.32
CA GLU A 412 11.85 65.35 -10.69
C GLU A 412 12.14 66.73 -10.05
N LYS A 413 12.49 66.75 -8.76
CA LYS A 413 12.85 68.00 -8.05
C LYS A 413 14.13 68.68 -8.57
N ASN A 414 15.05 67.90 -9.12
CA ASN A 414 16.30 68.42 -9.69
C ASN A 414 16.16 68.80 -11.17
N SER A 415 15.15 68.26 -11.88
CA SER A 415 14.80 68.61 -13.26
C SER A 415 13.95 69.89 -13.37
N GLU A 416 13.31 70.32 -12.27
CA GLU A 416 12.51 71.56 -12.19
C GLU A 416 13.34 72.79 -11.74
N LYS A 417 14.64 72.63 -11.50
CA LYS A 417 15.60 73.73 -11.31
C LYS A 417 16.42 73.93 -12.57
#